data_AF-A0A7V1DRX3-F1
#
_entry.id   AF-A0A7V1DRX3-F1
#
_cell.length_a   1.000
_cell.length_b   1.000
_cell.length_c   1.000
_cell.angle_alpha   90.00
_cell.angle_beta   90.00
_cell.angle_gamma   90.00
#
_symmetry.space_group_name_H-M   'P 1'
#
loop_
_entity.id
_entity.type
_entity.pdbx_description
1 polymer ?
#
loop_
_entity_poly.entity_id
_entity_poly.type
_entity_poly.pdbx_seq_one_letter_code
_entity_poly.pdbx_strand_id
1 'polypeptide(L)'
;MTQLEAARKGIITPEMERVAIRENVTPEFIRQEVARGRLVIPANKRHLAGSGGLPPGSNGSSRTYPTEPVGHPGARPNARFWVNQTVAQRWQLIQDPNYMRGERAPKRLDPTGIGRCITTKINANIGASPVQSSLEQEVQKLRWAQKYGADTVMDLSTGGDLAACRQAIIDHSTVPIGTVPIYSMIVGRNIEDLTYDVILREIERQAQQGVDYFTIHA
;
A
#
# COMPACT_ATOMS: atom_id res chain seq x y z
N MET A 1 -2.27 -15.81 -6.65
CA MET A 1 -1.53 -15.06 -7.69
C MET A 1 -1.04 -13.75 -7.10
N THR A 2 0.28 -13.63 -6.95
CA THR A 2 1.00 -12.41 -6.56
C THR A 2 1.34 -11.56 -7.79
N GLN A 3 1.78 -10.32 -7.57
CA GLN A 3 2.25 -9.44 -8.66
C GLN A 3 3.50 -10.02 -9.35
N LEU A 4 4.40 -10.67 -8.61
CA LEU A 4 5.58 -11.36 -9.16
C LEU A 4 5.18 -12.51 -10.09
N GLU A 5 4.21 -13.34 -9.67
CA GLU A 5 3.71 -14.45 -10.48
C GLU A 5 3.03 -13.95 -11.76
N ALA A 6 2.19 -12.91 -11.67
CA ALA A 6 1.54 -12.31 -12.82
C ALA A 6 2.58 -11.73 -13.80
N ALA A 7 3.55 -10.98 -13.28
CA ALA A 7 4.61 -10.38 -14.08
C ALA A 7 5.43 -11.40 -14.85
N ARG A 8 5.84 -12.50 -14.20
CA ARG A 8 6.61 -13.59 -14.83
C ARG A 8 5.82 -14.36 -15.88
N LYS A 9 4.48 -14.35 -15.78
CA LYS A 9 3.57 -14.89 -16.81
C LYS A 9 3.31 -13.92 -17.97
N GLY A 10 3.96 -12.75 -17.98
CA GLY A 10 3.74 -11.72 -19.00
C GLY A 10 2.44 -10.94 -18.84
N ILE A 11 1.76 -11.08 -17.69
CA ILE A 11 0.48 -10.41 -17.43
C ILE A 11 0.77 -9.04 -16.83
N ILE A 12 0.23 -7.99 -17.46
CA ILE A 12 0.17 -6.64 -16.90
C ILE A 12 -1.12 -6.56 -16.07
N THR A 13 -0.98 -6.25 -14.79
CA THR A 13 -2.12 -6.14 -13.86
C THR A 13 -2.59 -4.68 -13.75
N PRO A 14 -3.83 -4.42 -13.29
CA PRO A 14 -4.29 -3.07 -13.01
C PRO A 14 -3.40 -2.33 -12.00
N GLU A 15 -2.79 -3.06 -11.05
CA GLU A 15 -1.85 -2.45 -10.11
C GLU A 15 -0.55 -1.99 -10.79
N MET A 16 -0.03 -2.76 -11.75
CA MET A 16 1.14 -2.36 -12.54
C MET A 16 0.84 -1.14 -13.41
N GLU A 17 -0.35 -1.10 -14.05
CA GLU A 17 -0.81 0.07 -14.81
C GLU A 17 -0.92 1.30 -13.91
N ARG A 18 -1.48 1.14 -12.71
CA ARG A 18 -1.61 2.24 -11.75
C ARG A 18 -0.26 2.78 -11.30
N VAL A 19 0.70 1.90 -10.99
CA VAL A 19 2.08 2.31 -10.65
C VAL A 19 2.76 3.00 -11.83
N ALA A 20 2.57 2.49 -13.05
CA ALA A 20 3.14 3.08 -14.25
C ALA A 20 2.66 4.52 -14.48
N ILE A 21 1.36 4.77 -14.30
CA ILE A 21 0.77 6.12 -14.37
C ILE A 21 1.39 7.03 -13.29
N ARG A 22 1.48 6.54 -12.05
CA ARG A 22 2.03 7.32 -10.93
C ARG A 22 3.50 7.68 -11.11
N GLU A 23 4.27 6.82 -11.76
CA GLU A 23 5.71 7.03 -12.00
C GLU A 23 6.00 7.61 -13.39
N ASN A 24 4.96 7.87 -14.19
CA ASN A 24 5.05 8.34 -15.58
C ASN A 24 5.98 7.47 -16.46
N VAL A 25 5.80 6.15 -16.37
CA VAL A 25 6.52 5.12 -17.15
C VAL A 25 5.52 4.17 -17.81
N THR A 26 5.99 3.23 -18.64
CA THR A 26 5.10 2.27 -19.28
C THR A 26 4.70 1.12 -18.34
N PRO A 27 3.47 0.56 -18.45
CA PRO A 27 3.08 -0.63 -17.69
C PRO A 27 4.00 -1.83 -17.94
N GLU A 28 4.52 -1.96 -19.17
CA GLU A 28 5.48 -3.02 -19.52
C GLU A 28 6.81 -2.86 -18.78
N PHE A 29 7.31 -1.62 -18.62
CA PHE A 29 8.50 -1.37 -17.80
C PHE A 29 8.26 -1.83 -16.35
N ILE A 30 7.14 -1.45 -15.73
CA ILE A 30 6.79 -1.90 -14.37
C ILE A 30 6.72 -3.42 -14.30
N ARG A 31 6.00 -4.07 -15.23
CA ARG A 31 5.90 -5.53 -15.27
C ARG A 31 7.27 -6.20 -15.35
N GLN A 32 8.16 -5.71 -16.20
CA GLN A 32 9.52 -6.28 -16.32
C GLN A 32 10.33 -6.13 -15.03
N GLU A 33 10.26 -4.98 -14.36
CA GLU A 33 10.97 -4.76 -13.09
C GLU A 33 10.41 -5.61 -11.96
N VAL A 34 9.08 -5.82 -11.93
CA VAL A 34 8.44 -6.79 -11.02
C VAL A 34 8.89 -8.21 -11.34
N ALA A 35 8.89 -8.64 -12.60
CA ALA A 35 9.28 -10.00 -12.99
C ALA A 35 10.74 -10.33 -12.61
N ARG A 36 11.63 -9.33 -12.71
CA ARG A 36 13.05 -9.39 -12.31
C ARG A 36 13.26 -9.32 -10.79
N GLY A 37 12.22 -9.01 -10.01
CA GLY A 37 12.33 -8.83 -8.56
C GLY A 37 13.05 -7.53 -8.14
N ARG A 38 13.18 -6.55 -9.04
CA ARG A 38 13.81 -5.24 -8.75
C ARG A 38 12.81 -4.18 -8.29
N LEU A 39 11.51 -4.45 -8.48
CA LEU A 39 10.40 -3.64 -8.03
C LEU A 39 9.35 -4.55 -7.39
N VAL A 40 8.75 -4.12 -6.27
CA VAL A 40 7.62 -4.79 -5.64
C VAL A 40 6.41 -3.87 -5.60
N ILE A 41 5.21 -4.45 -5.60
CA ILE A 41 3.95 -3.72 -5.41
C ILE A 41 3.24 -4.39 -4.22
N PRO A 42 3.40 -3.89 -2.99
CA PRO A 42 2.71 -4.41 -1.81
C PRO A 42 1.22 -4.10 -1.93
N ALA A 43 0.45 -5.12 -2.30
CA ALA A 43 -0.96 -4.98 -2.63
C ALA A 43 -1.74 -6.24 -2.27
N ASN A 44 -2.05 -6.37 -0.98
CA ASN A 44 -2.90 -7.45 -0.51
C ASN A 44 -4.29 -7.32 -1.13
N LYS A 45 -4.82 -8.42 -1.67
CA LYS A 45 -6.13 -8.46 -2.33
C LYS A 45 -7.27 -7.99 -1.44
N ARG A 46 -7.18 -8.19 -0.11
CA ARG A 46 -8.18 -7.70 0.85
C ARG A 46 -8.13 -6.19 1.00
N HIS A 47 -6.95 -5.60 1.02
CA HIS A 47 -6.80 -4.15 1.06
C HIS A 47 -7.18 -3.48 -0.26
N LEU A 48 -6.80 -4.08 -1.39
CA LEU A 48 -7.26 -3.71 -2.73
C LEU A 48 -8.78 -3.82 -2.88
N ALA A 49 -9.40 -4.82 -2.25
CA ALA A 49 -10.84 -5.01 -2.23
C ALA A 49 -11.58 -3.93 -1.42
N GLY A 50 -10.88 -3.24 -0.51
CA GLY A 50 -11.49 -2.51 0.58
C GLY A 50 -12.04 -3.47 1.64
N SER A 51 -12.25 -2.96 2.85
CA SER A 51 -12.65 -3.75 4.03
C SER A 51 -14.09 -4.29 4.00
N GLY A 52 -14.83 -4.08 2.91
CA GLY A 52 -16.16 -4.67 2.67
C GLY A 52 -16.17 -6.17 2.33
N GLY A 53 -15.05 -6.88 2.50
CA GLY A 53 -14.97 -8.34 2.49
C GLY A 53 -15.14 -9.05 1.13
N LEU A 54 -15.60 -8.36 0.09
CA LEU A 54 -15.83 -8.94 -1.24
C LEU A 54 -14.64 -8.70 -2.19
N PRO A 55 -14.06 -9.74 -2.80
CA PRO A 55 -13.05 -9.56 -3.84
C PRO A 55 -13.60 -8.71 -5.01
N PRO A 56 -12.76 -7.99 -5.77
CA PRO A 56 -13.23 -7.24 -6.93
C PRO A 56 -13.94 -8.19 -7.91
N GLY A 57 -15.17 -7.86 -8.29
CA GLY A 57 -15.89 -8.59 -9.34
C GLY A 57 -15.17 -8.43 -10.69
N SER A 58 -15.27 -9.44 -11.56
CA SER A 58 -14.62 -9.53 -12.87
C SER A 58 -15.14 -8.54 -13.92
N ASN A 59 -15.81 -7.45 -13.53
CA ASN A 59 -16.29 -6.46 -14.47
C ASN A 59 -15.12 -5.60 -14.91
N GLY A 60 -14.54 -5.98 -16.05
CA GLY A 60 -13.52 -5.22 -16.75
C GLY A 60 -14.00 -3.80 -16.97
N SER A 61 -13.43 -2.86 -16.21
CA SER A 61 -13.46 -1.47 -16.66
C SER A 61 -12.56 -1.42 -17.89
N SER A 62 -13.16 -1.36 -19.07
CA SER A 62 -12.50 -0.95 -20.30
C SER A 62 -11.94 0.47 -20.07
N ARG A 63 -10.74 0.57 -19.52
CA ARG A 63 -10.06 1.83 -19.29
C ARG A 63 -8.96 1.95 -20.32
N THR A 64 -9.09 2.98 -21.14
CA THR A 64 -8.01 3.47 -21.99
C THR A 64 -7.23 4.51 -21.19
N TYR A 65 -5.98 4.19 -20.89
CA TYR A 65 -5.05 5.12 -20.25
C TYR A 65 -4.19 5.80 -21.33
N PRO A 66 -3.73 7.05 -21.07
CA PRO A 66 -2.74 7.68 -21.94
C PRO A 66 -1.51 6.77 -22.04
N THR A 67 -1.17 6.34 -23.25
CA THR A 67 0.02 5.52 -23.52
C THR A 67 1.29 6.36 -23.55
N GLU A 68 1.14 7.68 -23.68
CA GLU A 68 2.22 8.65 -23.79
C GLU A 68 2.47 9.38 -22.46
N PRO A 69 3.73 9.59 -22.04
CA PRO A 69 4.07 10.35 -20.85
C PRO A 69 3.54 11.78 -20.92
N VAL A 70 2.58 12.14 -20.08
CA VAL A 70 2.12 13.54 -19.93
C VAL A 70 3.11 14.28 -19.03
N GLY A 71 4.20 14.76 -19.64
CA GLY A 71 5.20 15.58 -18.95
C GLY A 71 4.65 16.93 -18.47
N HIS A 72 5.22 17.44 -17.37
CA HIS A 72 4.99 18.82 -16.91
C HIS A 72 5.51 19.83 -17.95
N PRO A 73 4.84 20.98 -18.17
CA PRO A 73 5.36 22.07 -18.99
C PRO A 73 6.64 22.63 -18.34
N GLY A 74 7.81 22.16 -18.79
CA GLY A 74 9.11 22.49 -18.20
C GLY A 74 10.11 21.33 -18.14
N ALA A 75 9.70 20.10 -18.46
CA ALA A 75 10.65 18.97 -18.55
C ALA A 75 11.45 19.02 -19.87
N ARG A 76 12.78 18.85 -19.78
CA ARG A 76 13.66 18.72 -20.95
C ARG A 76 13.41 17.37 -21.66
N PRO A 77 13.67 17.26 -22.99
CA PRO A 77 13.32 16.09 -23.81
C PRO A 77 13.97 14.75 -23.41
N ASN A 78 14.92 14.74 -22.48
CA ASN A 78 15.81 13.62 -22.17
C ASN A 78 15.95 13.33 -20.67
N ALA A 79 15.03 13.82 -19.84
CA ALA A 79 15.11 13.61 -18.40
C ALA A 79 14.78 12.14 -18.04
N ARG A 80 15.81 11.40 -17.58
CA ARG A 80 15.77 9.94 -17.40
C ARG A 80 15.19 9.44 -16.08
N PHE A 81 15.04 10.29 -15.07
CA PHE A 81 14.40 9.95 -13.80
C PHE A 81 13.78 11.24 -13.25
N TRP A 82 12.45 11.36 -13.29
CA TRP A 82 11.75 12.50 -12.68
C TRP A 82 11.05 12.09 -11.40
N VAL A 83 11.27 12.93 -10.40
CA VAL A 83 10.58 12.97 -9.10
C VAL A 83 9.18 13.53 -9.31
N ASN A 84 8.21 12.76 -8.83
CA ASN A 84 6.79 13.11 -8.85
C ASN A 84 6.53 14.46 -8.19
N GLN A 85 5.47 15.10 -8.67
CA GLN A 85 4.83 16.24 -8.04
C GLN A 85 4.80 16.08 -6.51
N THR A 86 5.35 17.06 -5.79
CA THR A 86 5.22 17.21 -4.34
C THR A 86 3.75 17.08 -3.93
N VAL A 87 3.49 16.68 -2.69
CA VAL A 87 2.13 16.61 -2.15
C VAL A 87 1.37 17.94 -2.32
N ALA A 88 2.08 19.06 -2.24
CA ALA A 88 1.54 20.40 -2.53
C ALA A 88 1.05 20.55 -3.99
N GLN A 89 1.75 19.95 -4.94
CA GLN A 89 1.38 19.95 -6.36
C GLN A 89 0.20 19.01 -6.67
N ARG A 90 -0.03 17.97 -5.85
CA ARG A 90 -1.19 17.06 -5.97
C ARG A 90 -2.42 17.51 -5.18
N TRP A 91 -2.30 18.59 -4.40
CA TRP A 91 -3.30 19.03 -3.42
C TRP A 91 -4.68 19.31 -4.05
N GLN A 92 -4.71 19.93 -5.24
CA GLN A 92 -5.94 20.24 -5.96
C GLN A 92 -6.66 18.96 -6.44
N LEU A 93 -5.93 17.93 -6.87
CA LEU A 93 -6.50 16.65 -7.31
C LEU A 93 -7.01 15.81 -6.13
N ILE A 94 -6.30 15.85 -4.99
CA ILE A 94 -6.71 15.17 -3.75
C ILE A 94 -7.98 15.81 -3.16
N GLN A 95 -8.12 17.13 -3.30
CA GLN A 95 -9.30 17.85 -2.80
C GLN A 95 -10.49 17.84 -3.77
N ASP A 96 -10.30 17.44 -5.03
CA ASP A 96 -11.37 17.38 -6.01
C ASP A 96 -12.26 16.14 -5.75
N PRO A 97 -13.52 16.32 -5.28
CA PRO A 97 -14.44 15.21 -5.06
C PRO A 97 -14.86 14.51 -6.37
N ASN A 98 -14.52 15.07 -7.53
CA ASN A 98 -14.78 14.52 -8.85
C ASN A 98 -13.62 13.71 -9.42
N TYR A 99 -12.39 13.96 -8.99
CA TYR A 99 -11.19 13.30 -9.54
C TYR A 99 -11.25 11.77 -9.39
N MET A 100 -11.94 11.29 -8.35
CA MET A 100 -12.15 9.87 -8.05
C MET A 100 -13.60 9.40 -8.33
N ARG A 101 -14.45 10.24 -8.93
CA ARG A 101 -15.88 9.97 -9.09
C ARG A 101 -16.10 8.95 -10.21
N GLY A 102 -16.70 7.80 -9.87
CA GLY A 102 -16.87 6.65 -10.77
C GLY A 102 -15.92 5.49 -10.47
N GLU A 103 -14.95 5.67 -9.56
CA GLU A 103 -14.11 4.59 -9.04
C GLU A 103 -14.82 3.88 -7.88
N ARG A 104 -14.93 2.55 -7.93
CA ARG A 104 -15.61 1.79 -6.86
C ARG A 104 -14.68 1.52 -5.67
N ALA A 105 -14.72 2.39 -4.66
CA ALA A 105 -15.04 2.14 -3.24
C ALA A 105 -14.39 3.25 -2.37
N PRO A 106 -15.01 3.69 -1.26
CA PRO A 106 -14.71 5.00 -0.68
C PRO A 106 -13.24 5.20 -0.25
N LYS A 107 -12.50 4.15 0.15
CA LYS A 107 -11.04 4.13 0.31
C LYS A 107 -10.52 2.69 0.07
N ARG A 108 -9.93 2.44 -1.10
CA ARG A 108 -9.13 1.23 -1.38
C ARG A 108 -7.65 1.62 -1.35
N LEU A 109 -6.79 0.62 -1.19
CA LEU A 109 -5.36 0.79 -1.46
C LEU A 109 -5.15 1.38 -2.86
N ASP A 110 -4.40 2.47 -2.96
CA ASP A 110 -3.86 3.00 -4.21
C ASP A 110 -2.47 2.40 -4.45
N PRO A 111 -2.33 1.44 -5.39
CA PRO A 111 -1.10 0.71 -5.63
C PRO A 111 0.13 1.61 -5.77
N THR A 112 1.17 1.28 -5.02
CA THR A 112 2.45 1.98 -5.03
C THR A 112 3.57 0.98 -5.29
N GLY A 113 4.46 1.29 -6.22
CA GLY A 113 5.66 0.49 -6.49
C GLY A 113 6.80 0.90 -5.57
N ILE A 114 7.66 -0.06 -5.21
CA ILE A 114 8.89 0.18 -4.46
C ILE A 114 10.04 -0.50 -5.20
N GLY A 115 11.00 0.29 -5.68
CA GLY A 115 12.16 -0.20 -6.42
C GLY A 115 13.13 0.93 -6.77
N ARG A 116 14.40 0.60 -7.04
CA ARG A 116 15.45 1.59 -7.37
C ARG A 116 15.23 2.34 -8.68
N CYS A 117 14.36 1.81 -9.54
CA CYS A 117 14.14 2.29 -10.90
C CYS A 117 13.00 3.33 -11.02
N ILE A 118 12.37 3.67 -9.91
CA ILE A 118 11.26 4.63 -9.80
C ILE A 118 11.55 5.60 -8.65
N THR A 119 10.64 6.53 -8.37
CA THR A 119 10.87 7.53 -7.32
C THR A 119 11.09 6.91 -5.94
N THR A 120 11.94 7.54 -5.13
CA THR A 120 12.16 7.11 -3.73
C THR A 120 10.86 7.21 -2.95
N LYS A 121 10.58 6.19 -2.13
CA LYS A 121 9.39 6.10 -1.29
C LYS A 121 9.73 6.31 0.17
N ILE A 122 8.82 6.91 0.92
CA ILE A 122 8.95 7.13 2.37
C ILE A 122 7.87 6.36 3.15
N ASN A 123 8.26 5.82 4.30
CA ASN A 123 7.34 5.15 5.23
C ASN A 123 7.14 6.01 6.49
N ALA A 124 5.92 6.02 7.03
CA ALA A 124 5.63 6.58 8.34
C ALA A 124 5.22 5.49 9.33
N ASN A 125 5.82 5.49 10.52
CA ASN A 125 5.44 4.58 11.59
C ASN A 125 4.37 5.23 12.48
N ILE A 126 3.28 4.52 12.71
CA ILE A 126 2.23 4.86 13.68
C ILE A 126 2.01 3.69 14.64
N GLY A 127 1.13 3.84 15.61
CA GLY A 127 0.78 2.77 16.52
C GLY A 127 0.40 3.25 17.91
N ALA A 128 -0.49 2.48 18.53
CA ALA A 128 -0.89 2.62 19.92
C ALA A 128 0.18 2.03 20.85
N SER A 129 0.32 2.64 22.03
CA SER A 129 1.20 2.15 23.09
C SER A 129 0.39 1.80 24.35
N PRO A 130 0.95 1.06 25.30
CA PRO A 130 0.30 0.81 26.59
C PRO A 130 -0.05 2.09 27.38
N VAL A 131 0.64 3.20 27.11
CA VAL A 131 0.44 4.49 27.79
C VAL A 131 -0.67 5.31 27.13
N GLN A 132 -0.85 5.16 25.81
CA GLN A 132 -1.83 5.92 25.03
C GLN A 132 -2.32 5.08 23.86
N SER A 133 -3.61 4.72 23.90
CA SER A 133 -4.26 3.90 22.88
C SER A 133 -5.68 4.43 22.61
N SER A 134 -5.87 5.18 21.52
CA SER A 134 -7.22 5.44 21.02
C SER A 134 -7.27 5.22 19.51
N LEU A 135 -8.31 4.49 19.09
CA LEU A 135 -8.56 4.15 17.69
C LEU A 135 -8.60 5.40 16.80
N GLU A 136 -9.31 6.42 17.27
CA GLU A 136 -9.47 7.69 16.58
C GLU A 136 -8.13 8.41 16.40
N GLN A 137 -7.27 8.41 17.42
CA GLN A 137 -5.95 9.03 17.32
C GLN A 137 -5.05 8.31 16.32
N GLU A 138 -5.06 6.97 16.27
CA GLU A 138 -4.27 6.22 15.29
C GLU A 138 -4.76 6.45 13.86
N VAL A 139 -6.08 6.47 13.64
CA VAL A 139 -6.65 6.84 12.33
C VAL A 139 -6.31 8.29 11.97
N GLN A 140 -6.26 9.20 12.94
CA GLN A 140 -5.85 10.58 12.70
C GLN A 140 -4.37 10.69 12.34
N LYS A 141 -3.48 9.94 13.00
CA LYS A 141 -2.05 9.84 12.62
C LYS A 141 -1.89 9.31 11.20
N LEU A 142 -2.63 8.27 10.84
CA LEU A 142 -2.67 7.74 9.46
C LEU A 142 -3.09 8.82 8.46
N ARG A 143 -4.16 9.56 8.73
CA ARG A 143 -4.63 10.65 7.86
C ARG A 143 -3.56 11.73 7.70
N TRP A 144 -2.86 12.10 8.77
CA TRP A 144 -1.76 13.06 8.72
C TRP A 144 -0.56 12.54 7.93
N ALA A 145 -0.15 11.29 8.14
CA ALA A 145 0.94 10.66 7.41
C ALA A 145 0.69 10.69 5.90
N GLN A 146 -0.49 10.23 5.47
CA GLN A 146 -0.90 10.26 4.06
C GLN A 146 -0.98 11.69 3.53
N LYS A 147 -1.55 12.61 4.32
CA LYS A 147 -1.67 14.03 3.97
C LYS A 147 -0.31 14.70 3.76
N TYR A 148 0.74 14.27 4.44
CA TYR A 148 2.10 14.82 4.29
C TYR A 148 3.01 13.98 3.40
N GLY A 149 2.48 12.96 2.74
CA GLY A 149 3.18 12.26 1.64
C GLY A 149 3.85 10.95 2.02
N ALA A 150 3.45 10.30 3.12
CA ALA A 150 3.84 8.93 3.36
C ALA A 150 3.36 8.03 2.20
N ASP A 151 4.28 7.31 1.56
CA ASP A 151 3.97 6.36 0.48
C ASP A 151 3.52 5.01 1.01
N THR A 152 3.92 4.69 2.24
CA THR A 152 3.51 3.51 3.02
C THR A 152 3.41 3.89 4.49
N VAL A 153 2.66 3.10 5.25
CA VAL A 153 2.55 3.28 6.70
C VAL A 153 2.75 1.93 7.38
N MET A 154 3.42 1.91 8.53
CA MET A 154 3.48 0.71 9.38
C MET A 154 2.71 0.92 10.68
N ASP A 155 1.85 -0.03 11.01
CA ASP A 155 1.26 -0.16 12.33
C ASP A 155 2.19 -0.95 13.24
N LEU A 156 2.81 -0.24 14.18
CA LEU A 156 3.72 -0.79 15.20
C LEU A 156 3.07 -0.80 16.59
N SER A 157 1.74 -0.88 16.66
CA SER A 157 1.00 -0.91 17.92
C SER A 157 1.44 -2.07 18.82
N THR A 158 1.59 -1.78 20.12
CA THR A 158 2.01 -2.74 21.17
C THR A 158 1.08 -2.78 22.37
N GLY A 159 0.04 -1.94 22.43
CA GLY A 159 -0.93 -1.91 23.52
C GLY A 159 -2.36 -1.66 23.05
N GLY A 160 -3.32 -1.93 23.94
CA GLY A 160 -4.76 -1.85 23.64
C GLY A 160 -5.26 -2.99 22.75
N ASP A 161 -6.40 -2.78 22.08
CA ASP A 161 -6.93 -3.72 21.10
C ASP A 161 -6.21 -3.59 19.75
N LEU A 162 -5.11 -4.34 19.60
CA LEU A 162 -4.29 -4.37 18.40
C LEU A 162 -5.06 -4.80 17.14
N ALA A 163 -6.04 -5.68 17.29
CA ALA A 163 -6.78 -6.21 16.15
C ALA A 163 -7.74 -5.16 15.60
N ALA A 164 -8.52 -4.52 16.47
CA ALA A 164 -9.43 -3.44 16.11
C ALA A 164 -8.68 -2.20 15.61
N CYS A 165 -7.56 -1.84 16.27
CA CYS A 165 -6.71 -0.73 15.87
C CYS A 165 -6.22 -0.89 14.43
N ARG A 166 -5.59 -2.03 14.14
CA ARG A 166 -5.08 -2.34 12.80
C ARG A 166 -6.19 -2.39 11.76
N GLN A 167 -7.35 -2.96 12.10
CA GLN A 167 -8.48 -3.00 11.19
C GLN A 167 -8.91 -1.59 10.80
N ALA A 168 -9.09 -0.68 11.77
CA ALA A 168 -9.48 0.68 11.47
C ALA A 168 -8.42 1.44 10.67
N ILE A 169 -7.12 1.18 10.89
CA ILE A 169 -6.03 1.73 10.08
C ILE A 169 -6.17 1.26 8.62
N ILE A 170 -6.32 -0.05 8.39
CA ILE A 170 -6.46 -0.62 7.04
C ILE A 170 -7.71 -0.06 6.34
N ASP A 171 -8.84 -0.01 7.04
CA ASP A 171 -10.12 0.49 6.51
C ASP A 171 -10.06 1.95 6.04
N HIS A 172 -9.13 2.73 6.59
CA HIS A 172 -8.96 4.15 6.29
C HIS A 172 -7.71 4.46 5.47
N SER A 173 -6.89 3.45 5.17
CA SER A 173 -5.65 3.62 4.43
C SER A 173 -5.89 3.55 2.93
N THR A 174 -5.24 4.45 2.21
CA THR A 174 -5.09 4.40 0.75
C THR A 174 -3.66 4.05 0.36
N VAL A 175 -2.76 3.84 1.33
CA VAL A 175 -1.35 3.48 1.12
C VAL A 175 -1.07 2.10 1.72
N PRO A 176 -0.06 1.37 1.24
CA PRO A 176 0.25 0.05 1.77
C PRO A 176 0.53 0.08 3.27
N ILE A 177 -0.08 -0.87 4.00
CA ILE A 177 0.09 -1.06 5.43
C ILE A 177 1.05 -2.21 5.69
N GLY A 178 2.11 -1.91 6.44
CA GLY A 178 3.04 -2.89 6.96
C GLY A 178 2.88 -3.14 8.45
N THR A 179 3.38 -4.27 8.90
CA THR A 179 3.42 -4.62 10.33
C THR A 179 4.69 -5.39 10.67
N VAL A 180 4.91 -5.55 11.98
CA VAL A 180 5.91 -6.44 12.56
C VAL A 180 5.14 -7.51 13.34
N PRO A 181 4.82 -8.68 12.75
CA PRO A 181 3.90 -9.65 13.37
C PRO A 181 4.31 -10.09 14.78
N ILE A 182 5.61 -10.21 15.04
CA ILE A 182 6.12 -10.63 16.35
C ILE A 182 5.64 -9.73 17.50
N TYR A 183 5.43 -8.43 17.29
CA TYR A 183 4.94 -7.54 18.33
C TYR A 183 3.55 -7.91 18.83
N SER A 184 2.69 -8.45 17.95
CA SER A 184 1.36 -8.93 18.33
C SER A 184 1.41 -10.32 18.99
N MET A 185 2.41 -11.13 18.66
CA MET A 185 2.57 -12.49 19.21
C MET A 185 3.07 -12.52 20.65
N ILE A 186 3.86 -11.52 21.05
CA ILE A 186 4.47 -11.42 22.39
C ILE A 186 3.63 -10.59 23.38
N VAL A 187 2.47 -10.07 22.96
CA VAL A 187 1.56 -9.41 23.92
C VAL A 187 1.00 -10.44 24.89
N GLY A 188 1.40 -10.34 26.15
CA GLY A 188 0.96 -11.27 27.21
C GLY A 188 1.60 -12.66 27.12
N ARG A 189 2.71 -12.80 26.38
CA ARG A 189 3.42 -14.08 26.21
C ARG A 189 4.94 -13.83 26.11
N ASN A 190 5.76 -14.77 26.61
CA ASN A 190 7.21 -14.67 26.43
C ASN A 190 7.63 -15.13 25.04
N ILE A 191 8.82 -14.72 24.60
CA ILE A 191 9.30 -15.05 23.25
C ILE A 191 9.60 -16.55 23.11
N GLU A 192 9.98 -17.21 24.21
CA GLU A 192 10.27 -18.64 24.31
C GLU A 192 9.02 -19.51 24.11
N ASP A 193 7.84 -18.94 24.33
CA ASP A 193 6.56 -19.64 24.17
C ASP A 193 6.01 -19.56 22.72
N LEU A 194 6.77 -18.95 21.79
CA LEU A 194 6.37 -18.85 20.39
C LEU A 194 6.67 -20.16 19.66
N THR A 195 5.60 -20.78 19.13
CA THR A 195 5.70 -21.95 18.26
C THR A 195 5.44 -21.57 16.81
N TYR A 196 5.86 -22.43 15.88
CA TYR A 196 5.55 -22.30 14.45
C TYR A 196 4.06 -22.02 14.20
N ASP A 197 3.17 -22.75 14.87
CA ASP A 197 1.72 -22.61 14.71
C ASP A 197 1.20 -21.26 15.23
N VAL A 198 1.81 -20.69 16.26
CA VAL A 198 1.45 -19.34 16.74
C VAL A 198 1.85 -18.31 15.71
N ILE A 199 3.07 -18.41 15.17
CA ILE A 199 3.60 -17.49 14.16
C ILE A 199 2.73 -17.53 12.89
N LEU A 200 2.45 -18.73 12.38
CA LEU A 200 1.69 -18.89 11.15
C LEU A 200 0.24 -18.39 11.29
N ARG A 201 -0.42 -18.69 12.42
CA ARG A 201 -1.77 -18.19 12.69
C ARG A 201 -1.84 -16.67 12.72
N GLU A 202 -0.85 -16.02 13.32
CA GLU A 202 -0.84 -14.56 13.40
C GLU A 202 -0.54 -13.90 12.04
N ILE A 203 0.38 -14.46 11.25
CA ILE A 203 0.62 -14.01 9.87
C ILE A 203 -0.65 -14.16 9.04
N GLU A 204 -1.34 -15.30 9.12
CA GLU A 204 -2.58 -15.54 8.40
C GLU A 204 -3.67 -14.55 8.82
N ARG A 205 -3.84 -14.33 10.13
CA ARG A 205 -4.81 -13.37 10.68
C ARG A 205 -4.57 -11.98 10.09
N GLN A 206 -3.34 -11.48 10.14
CA GLN A 206 -3.02 -10.15 9.61
C GLN A 206 -3.15 -10.08 8.08
N ALA A 207 -2.81 -11.15 7.36
CA ALA A 207 -3.02 -11.24 5.92
C ALA A 207 -4.51 -11.19 5.56
N GLN A 208 -5.37 -11.82 6.37
CA GLN A 208 -6.83 -11.76 6.21
C GLN A 208 -7.39 -10.36 6.49
N GLN A 209 -6.81 -9.61 7.44
CA GLN A 209 -7.17 -8.20 7.70
C GLN A 209 -6.82 -7.28 6.52
N GLY A 210 -5.79 -7.63 5.75
CA GLY A 210 -5.35 -6.85 4.59
C GLY A 210 -3.97 -6.20 4.75
N VAL A 211 -3.13 -6.68 5.67
CA VAL A 211 -1.74 -6.20 5.74
C VAL A 211 -1.01 -6.53 4.42
N ASP A 212 -0.30 -5.55 3.86
CA ASP A 212 0.32 -5.65 2.53
C ASP A 212 1.74 -6.21 2.57
N TYR A 213 2.46 -5.98 3.67
CA TYR A 213 3.80 -6.51 3.86
C TYR A 213 4.13 -6.75 5.33
N PHE A 214 4.98 -7.75 5.56
CA PHE A 214 5.42 -8.14 6.90
C PHE A 214 6.92 -7.90 7.03
N THR A 215 7.33 -7.26 8.12
CA THR A 215 8.73 -7.28 8.56
C THR A 215 8.92 -8.53 9.41
N ILE A 216 9.69 -9.48 8.89
CA ILE A 216 10.01 -10.75 9.55
C ILE A 216 11.52 -10.79 9.74
N HIS A 217 11.96 -10.98 10.98
CA HIS A 217 13.37 -11.19 11.33
C HIS A 217 13.63 -12.70 11.30
N ALA A 218 13.89 -13.21 10.09
CA ALA A 218 14.02 -14.63 9.78
C ALA A 218 15.42 -15.18 10.04
#